data_AF-A0A4Q1CCV9-F1
#
_entry.id   AF-A0A4Q1CCV9-F1
#
_cell.length_a   1.000
_cell.length_b   1.000
_cell.length_c   1.000
_cell.angle_alpha   90.00
_cell.angle_beta   90.00
_cell.angle_gamma   90.00
#
_symmetry.space_group_name_H-M   'P 1'
#
loop_
_entity.id
_entity.type
_entity.pdbx_description
1 polymer ?
#
loop_
_entity_poly.entity_id
_entity_poly.type
_entity_poly.pdbx_seq_one_letter_code
_entity_poly.pdbx_strand_id
1 'polypeptide(L)'
;MARSMLAHNLDSINADGTVTPVGSETSRSDEPGHVAFALGEYYRATGETTLKGYDLIDLTARCVTAQAFTEPAHENGLAYAALGLLSFGPSKERNAVWERLVEETRERLDKLLLTRSDYDNYWQAFNIAKAVCRYSLGLSKKDETSRLIERMVERIEQTSSSGFFDDAEKGFGGHFNLYGVMTLAFTRSALQLHANSALRERKLPTLRTYAEKYIKMMPDMVRADGLGWAYGRSAGAYGQMHCITLILQGLRDGWIPDDQKNKYFDILRRLFYYFFHTYLDQEHGFLDIRDDERTAYASHTTRMANFDAARYLCQWSRLAKTVSMPDNVKAEPARTSGRFVIFDKSNRKEQGLFLYRDAESGLHVQIPLVSSGTDCTADNLAFPHCPGVFDWPNNVYLPIMLPELTFGEHVTLPAFYGQKCVTGLGLKNSFYFRYEQPELINIKEELARGIGSVKVQWTFTGSKITGDFAYTVKNQVQLDKFRMSLVIGAPHSRYRMGSSPALGAQGHRCSVLKDDFHANWAETETVTADPVYKTNFGKLHYVQTFVRDHPLIMRPGQVYRLTVAFDPDLTLVEA
;
A
#
# COMPACT_ATOMS: atom_id res chain seq x y z
N MET A 1 7.61 -23.47 -1.27
CA MET A 1 7.13 -22.40 -0.37
C MET A 1 5.65 -22.48 -0.04
N ALA A 2 4.70 -22.23 -0.96
CA ALA A 2 3.26 -22.25 -0.63
C ALA A 2 2.80 -23.51 0.13
N ARG A 3 3.21 -24.71 -0.33
CA ARG A 3 2.96 -25.98 0.36
C ARG A 3 3.46 -25.96 1.81
N SER A 4 4.69 -25.49 2.05
CA SER A 4 5.29 -25.43 3.39
C SER A 4 4.49 -24.48 4.28
N MET A 5 4.22 -23.28 3.77
CA MET A 5 3.51 -22.22 4.49
C MET A 5 2.11 -22.65 4.93
N LEU A 6 1.33 -23.26 4.02
CA LEU A 6 0.05 -23.83 4.40
C LEU A 6 0.24 -24.93 5.44
N ALA A 7 1.14 -25.87 5.18
CA ALA A 7 1.36 -27.01 6.05
C ALA A 7 1.85 -26.64 7.47
N HIS A 8 2.39 -25.45 7.71
CA HIS A 8 2.71 -24.95 9.05
C HIS A 8 1.56 -24.20 9.72
N ASN A 9 0.53 -23.81 8.97
CA ASN A 9 -0.60 -23.03 9.46
C ASN A 9 -1.92 -23.80 9.50
N LEU A 10 -2.05 -24.98 8.87
CA LEU A 10 -3.29 -25.76 8.88
C LEU A 10 -3.79 -26.09 10.28
N ASP A 11 -2.88 -26.40 11.22
CA ASP A 11 -3.21 -26.72 12.61
C ASP A 11 -3.83 -25.54 13.38
N SER A 12 -3.73 -24.32 12.84
CA SER A 12 -4.39 -23.13 13.42
C SER A 12 -5.88 -23.03 13.07
N ILE A 13 -6.37 -23.86 12.15
CA ILE A 13 -7.78 -23.91 11.76
C ILE A 13 -8.51 -24.80 12.78
N ASN A 14 -9.40 -24.19 13.54
CA ASN A 14 -10.17 -24.86 14.57
C ASN A 14 -11.26 -25.77 13.97
N ALA A 15 -11.83 -26.64 14.81
CA ALA A 15 -12.85 -27.58 14.36
C ALA A 15 -14.09 -26.91 13.75
N ASP A 16 -14.43 -25.72 14.23
CA ASP A 16 -15.53 -24.88 13.75
C ASP A 16 -15.16 -24.01 12.53
N GLY A 17 -13.89 -24.04 12.09
CA GLY A 17 -13.38 -23.26 10.96
C GLY A 17 -12.82 -21.88 11.31
N THR A 18 -12.87 -21.47 12.59
CA THR A 18 -12.20 -20.25 13.06
C THR A 18 -10.67 -20.41 13.05
N VAL A 19 -9.93 -19.30 13.15
CA VAL A 19 -8.47 -19.30 13.06
C VAL A 19 -7.86 -18.86 14.39
N THR A 20 -6.96 -19.68 14.93
CA THR A 20 -6.22 -19.38 16.15
C THR A 20 -5.06 -18.41 15.85
N PRO A 21 -4.94 -17.29 16.59
CA PRO A 21 -3.95 -16.25 16.28
C PRO A 21 -2.52 -16.70 16.59
N VAL A 22 -1.53 -15.89 16.21
CA VAL A 22 -0.12 -16.08 16.60
C VAL A 22 0.18 -15.24 17.85
N GLY A 23 0.75 -15.87 18.87
CA GLY A 23 1.25 -15.17 20.05
C GLY A 23 0.17 -14.33 20.74
N SER A 24 0.45 -13.03 20.89
CA SER A 24 -0.47 -12.05 21.49
C SER A 24 -1.32 -11.27 20.47
N GLU A 25 -1.31 -11.66 19.19
CA GLU A 25 -2.20 -11.06 18.20
C GLU A 25 -3.66 -11.45 18.45
N THR A 26 -4.58 -10.60 18.01
CA THR A 26 -6.02 -10.89 18.04
C THR A 26 -6.45 -11.41 16.68
N SER A 27 -7.14 -12.55 16.63
CA SER A 27 -7.73 -13.04 15.39
C SER A 27 -8.75 -12.05 14.84
N ARG A 28 -8.79 -11.92 13.52
CA ARG A 28 -9.87 -11.21 12.87
C ARG A 28 -10.99 -12.17 12.44
N SER A 29 -12.20 -11.64 12.46
CA SER A 29 -13.44 -12.34 12.11
C SER A 29 -13.59 -12.65 10.61
N ASP A 30 -12.71 -12.11 9.77
CA ASP A 30 -12.64 -12.32 8.32
C ASP A 30 -11.54 -13.30 7.89
N GLU A 31 -10.67 -13.74 8.80
CA GLU A 31 -9.58 -14.69 8.52
C GLU A 31 -10.05 -16.02 7.91
N PRO A 32 -11.16 -16.64 8.34
CA PRO A 32 -11.64 -17.88 7.72
C PRO A 32 -11.87 -17.73 6.21
N GLY A 33 -12.35 -16.57 5.76
CA GLY A 33 -12.48 -16.28 4.33
C GLY A 33 -11.14 -16.29 3.59
N HIS A 34 -10.11 -15.66 4.15
CA HIS A 34 -8.76 -15.65 3.59
C HIS A 34 -8.17 -17.08 3.52
N VAL A 35 -8.36 -17.88 4.57
CA VAL A 35 -7.96 -19.30 4.60
C VAL A 35 -8.63 -20.06 3.46
N ALA A 36 -9.95 -19.96 3.32
CA ALA A 36 -10.70 -20.65 2.27
C ALA A 36 -10.17 -20.29 0.87
N PHE A 37 -9.81 -19.03 0.64
CA PHE A 37 -9.23 -18.63 -0.64
C PHE A 37 -7.81 -19.17 -0.86
N ALA A 38 -6.99 -19.20 0.18
CA ALA A 38 -5.65 -19.77 0.12
C ALA A 38 -5.67 -21.27 -0.21
N LEU A 39 -6.54 -22.04 0.46
CA LEU A 39 -6.74 -23.46 0.17
C LEU A 39 -7.27 -23.67 -1.25
N GLY A 40 -8.21 -22.82 -1.68
CA GLY A 40 -8.73 -22.82 -3.04
C GLY A 40 -7.66 -22.60 -4.12
N GLU A 41 -6.82 -21.57 -3.98
CA GLU A 41 -5.73 -21.34 -4.95
C GLU A 41 -4.65 -22.41 -4.89
N TYR A 42 -4.41 -23.03 -3.73
CA TYR A 42 -3.54 -24.20 -3.62
C TYR A 42 -4.09 -25.38 -4.43
N TYR A 43 -5.38 -25.69 -4.26
CA TYR A 43 -6.06 -26.71 -5.05
C TYR A 43 -5.98 -26.38 -6.55
N ARG A 44 -6.25 -25.15 -6.98
CA ARG A 44 -6.13 -24.76 -8.40
C ARG A 44 -4.72 -24.86 -8.95
N ALA A 45 -3.70 -24.69 -8.12
CA ALA A 45 -2.30 -24.73 -8.53
C ALA A 45 -1.73 -26.16 -8.61
N THR A 46 -2.27 -27.08 -7.80
CA THR A 46 -1.67 -28.40 -7.58
C THR A 46 -2.60 -29.57 -7.92
N GLY A 47 -3.92 -29.38 -7.83
CA GLY A 47 -4.92 -30.44 -7.90
C GLY A 47 -5.04 -31.27 -6.61
N GLU A 48 -4.28 -30.94 -5.56
CA GLU A 48 -4.25 -31.73 -4.33
C GLU A 48 -5.43 -31.40 -3.41
N THR A 49 -6.05 -32.47 -2.88
CA THR A 49 -7.18 -32.38 -1.94
C THR A 49 -6.77 -32.66 -0.50
N THR A 50 -5.50 -33.05 -0.27
CA THR A 50 -4.97 -33.31 1.07
C THR A 50 -3.59 -32.67 1.25
N LEU A 51 -3.27 -32.26 2.48
CA LEU A 51 -1.94 -31.77 2.84
C LEU A 51 -1.66 -32.05 4.32
N LYS A 52 -0.53 -32.69 4.63
CA LYS A 52 -0.17 -33.12 6.01
C LYS A 52 -1.30 -33.90 6.73
N GLY A 53 -2.00 -34.76 5.99
CA GLY A 53 -3.09 -35.57 6.55
C GLY A 53 -4.41 -34.81 6.75
N TYR A 54 -4.46 -33.50 6.50
CA TYR A 54 -5.70 -32.74 6.49
C TYR A 54 -6.42 -32.87 5.14
N ASP A 55 -7.74 -33.02 5.19
CA ASP A 55 -8.64 -32.89 4.05
C ASP A 55 -8.90 -31.40 3.77
N LEU A 56 -8.38 -30.91 2.63
CA LEU A 56 -8.47 -29.50 2.27
C LEU A 56 -9.89 -29.09 1.87
N ILE A 57 -10.70 -30.01 1.35
CA ILE A 57 -12.11 -29.75 0.99
C ILE A 57 -12.91 -29.53 2.28
N ASP A 58 -12.71 -30.41 3.25
CA ASP A 58 -13.35 -30.33 4.57
C ASP A 58 -12.93 -29.06 5.33
N LEU A 59 -11.64 -28.74 5.39
CA LEU A 59 -11.16 -27.50 6.01
C LEU A 59 -11.72 -26.25 5.34
N THR A 60 -11.76 -26.23 4.00
CA THR A 60 -12.36 -25.11 3.26
C THR A 60 -13.84 -24.96 3.61
N ALA A 61 -14.60 -26.07 3.66
CA ALA A 61 -16.02 -26.05 4.02
C ALA A 61 -16.26 -25.52 5.44
N ARG A 62 -15.41 -25.89 6.41
CA ARG A 62 -15.45 -25.36 7.77
C ARG A 62 -15.18 -23.87 7.80
N CYS A 63 -14.12 -23.39 7.14
CA CYS A 63 -13.81 -21.95 7.10
C CYS A 63 -14.89 -21.13 6.40
N VAL A 64 -15.48 -21.63 5.31
CA VAL A 64 -16.63 -20.99 4.65
C VAL A 64 -17.84 -20.96 5.59
N THR A 65 -18.07 -22.02 6.36
CA THR A 65 -19.13 -22.06 7.39
C THR A 65 -18.86 -21.03 8.48
N ALA A 66 -17.67 -21.04 9.10
CA ALA A 66 -17.29 -20.04 10.10
C ALA A 66 -17.54 -18.62 9.59
N GLN A 67 -17.11 -18.32 8.36
CA GLN A 67 -17.28 -17.01 7.75
C GLN A 67 -18.74 -16.63 7.53
N ALA A 68 -19.58 -17.59 7.13
CA ALA A 68 -21.01 -17.35 6.95
C ALA A 68 -21.71 -17.04 8.27
N PHE A 69 -21.23 -17.61 9.38
CA PHE A 69 -21.80 -17.43 10.72
C PHE A 69 -21.15 -16.32 11.54
N THR A 70 -20.18 -15.60 11.00
CA THR A 70 -19.61 -14.41 11.63
C THR A 70 -20.68 -13.32 11.85
N GLU A 71 -20.75 -12.78 13.08
CA GLU A 71 -21.66 -11.71 13.48
C GLU A 71 -20.88 -10.53 14.12
N PRO A 72 -21.01 -9.30 13.59
CA PRO A 72 -21.72 -8.92 12.37
C PRO A 72 -21.07 -9.53 11.11
N ALA A 73 -21.80 -9.57 10.00
CA ALA A 73 -21.24 -10.09 8.75
C ALA A 73 -20.04 -9.24 8.29
N HIS A 74 -18.92 -9.89 7.95
CA HIS A 74 -17.73 -9.24 7.43
C HIS A 74 -17.63 -9.42 5.91
N GLU A 75 -17.86 -8.32 5.17
CA GLU A 75 -17.96 -8.29 3.70
C GLU A 75 -16.70 -8.79 2.98
N ASN A 76 -15.52 -8.53 3.54
CA ASN A 76 -14.24 -8.94 2.97
C ASN A 76 -14.04 -10.44 3.17
N GLY A 77 -14.20 -10.96 4.39
CA GLY A 77 -14.15 -12.40 4.66
C GLY A 77 -15.11 -13.18 3.76
N LEU A 78 -16.34 -12.68 3.58
CA LEU A 78 -17.31 -13.28 2.64
C LEU A 78 -16.83 -13.25 1.19
N ALA A 79 -16.21 -12.17 0.72
CA ALA A 79 -15.67 -12.10 -0.63
C ALA A 79 -14.48 -13.05 -0.85
N TYR A 80 -13.57 -13.18 0.12
CA TYR A 80 -12.48 -14.16 0.05
C TYR A 80 -13.03 -15.60 0.10
N ALA A 81 -13.97 -15.90 1.00
CA ALA A 81 -14.65 -17.20 1.07
C ALA A 81 -15.36 -17.54 -0.25
N ALA A 82 -16.00 -16.56 -0.88
CA ALA A 82 -16.66 -16.70 -2.18
C ALA A 82 -15.67 -17.10 -3.29
N LEU A 83 -14.50 -16.48 -3.36
CA LEU A 83 -13.46 -16.88 -4.33
C LEU A 83 -12.82 -18.22 -3.98
N GLY A 84 -12.66 -18.52 -2.69
CA GLY A 84 -12.21 -19.84 -2.21
C GLY A 84 -13.14 -20.96 -2.64
N LEU A 85 -14.45 -20.77 -2.48
CA LEU A 85 -15.47 -21.70 -2.93
C LEU A 85 -15.40 -21.92 -4.45
N LEU A 86 -15.35 -20.83 -5.24
CA LEU A 86 -15.25 -20.94 -6.71
C LEU A 86 -13.97 -21.62 -7.21
N SER A 87 -12.92 -21.63 -6.39
CA SER A 87 -11.66 -22.25 -6.74
C SER A 87 -11.77 -23.78 -6.87
N PHE A 88 -12.75 -24.39 -6.21
CA PHE A 88 -13.07 -25.82 -6.31
C PHE A 88 -14.04 -26.16 -7.46
N GLY A 89 -14.51 -25.15 -8.19
CA GLY A 89 -15.41 -25.33 -9.33
C GLY A 89 -16.43 -24.20 -9.42
N PRO A 90 -16.72 -23.67 -10.62
CA PRO A 90 -17.63 -22.54 -10.76
C PRO A 90 -19.10 -22.92 -10.62
N SER A 91 -19.47 -24.21 -10.69
CA SER A 91 -20.86 -24.70 -10.57
C SER A 91 -21.03 -25.54 -9.31
N LYS A 92 -22.16 -25.36 -8.61
CA LYS A 92 -22.52 -26.12 -7.41
C LYS A 92 -22.62 -27.64 -7.62
N GLU A 93 -22.90 -28.09 -8.84
CA GLU A 93 -23.03 -29.52 -9.20
C GLU A 93 -21.70 -30.27 -9.27
N ARG A 94 -20.58 -29.54 -9.30
CA ARG A 94 -19.22 -30.12 -9.41
C ARG A 94 -18.26 -29.44 -8.44
N ASN A 95 -18.78 -28.95 -7.32
CA ASN A 95 -18.00 -28.24 -6.32
C ASN A 95 -18.04 -29.04 -5.02
N ALA A 96 -16.95 -29.78 -4.76
CA ALA A 96 -16.85 -30.67 -3.61
C ALA A 96 -16.96 -29.95 -2.27
N VAL A 97 -16.55 -28.68 -2.19
CA VAL A 97 -16.73 -27.85 -0.98
C VAL A 97 -18.22 -27.54 -0.79
N TRP A 98 -18.92 -27.12 -1.85
CA TRP A 98 -20.36 -26.83 -1.80
C TRP A 98 -21.18 -28.04 -1.35
N GLU A 99 -20.86 -29.23 -1.88
CA GLU A 99 -21.50 -30.50 -1.50
C GLU A 99 -21.31 -30.82 -0.01
N ARG A 100 -20.17 -30.44 0.57
CA ARG A 100 -19.84 -30.65 1.99
C ARG A 100 -20.55 -29.66 2.94
N LEU A 101 -20.97 -28.50 2.45
CA LEU A 101 -21.71 -27.52 3.26
C LEU A 101 -23.07 -28.08 3.66
N VAL A 102 -23.46 -27.87 4.93
CA VAL A 102 -24.81 -28.17 5.39
C VAL A 102 -25.81 -27.17 4.80
N GLU A 103 -27.08 -27.56 4.75
CA GLU A 103 -28.13 -26.75 4.10
C GLU A 103 -28.26 -25.35 4.73
N GLU A 104 -28.17 -25.27 6.06
CA GLU A 104 -28.22 -23.99 6.78
C GLU A 104 -27.12 -23.01 6.32
N THR A 105 -25.89 -23.50 6.14
CA THR A 105 -24.78 -22.68 5.63
C THR A 105 -25.07 -22.20 4.21
N ARG A 106 -25.63 -23.06 3.34
CA ARG A 106 -25.97 -22.69 1.96
C ARG A 106 -27.05 -21.61 1.91
N GLU A 107 -28.10 -21.76 2.72
CA GLU A 107 -29.17 -20.77 2.84
C GLU A 107 -28.65 -19.42 3.37
N ARG A 108 -27.75 -19.46 4.36
CA ARG A 108 -27.12 -18.27 4.92
C ARG A 108 -26.21 -17.58 3.90
N LEU A 109 -25.40 -18.33 3.15
CA LEU A 109 -24.60 -17.81 2.05
C LEU A 109 -25.45 -17.17 0.95
N ASP A 110 -26.58 -17.78 0.57
CA ASP A 110 -27.49 -17.17 -0.41
C ASP A 110 -28.03 -15.81 0.09
N LYS A 111 -28.23 -15.63 1.39
CA LYS A 111 -28.63 -14.31 1.92
C LYS A 111 -27.47 -13.32 1.99
N LEU A 112 -26.29 -13.76 2.47
CA LEU A 112 -25.14 -12.91 2.75
C LEU A 112 -24.38 -12.47 1.50
N LEU A 113 -24.35 -13.31 0.46
CA LEU A 113 -23.68 -12.96 -0.79
C LEU A 113 -24.41 -11.86 -1.56
N LEU A 114 -25.67 -11.54 -1.24
CA LEU A 114 -26.40 -10.44 -1.86
C LEU A 114 -25.64 -9.12 -1.68
N THR A 115 -25.46 -8.40 -2.78
CA THR A 115 -24.88 -7.06 -2.77
C THR A 115 -25.95 -6.08 -2.30
N ARG A 116 -25.85 -5.62 -1.05
CA ARG A 116 -26.78 -4.64 -0.46
C ARG A 116 -26.17 -3.25 -0.27
N SER A 117 -24.85 -3.21 -0.13
CA SER A 117 -24.09 -1.99 0.12
C SER A 117 -23.54 -1.41 -1.18
N ASP A 118 -23.36 -0.09 -1.20
CA ASP A 118 -22.79 0.63 -2.32
C ASP A 118 -21.53 1.39 -1.88
N TYR A 119 -20.35 0.91 -2.30
CA TYR A 119 -19.06 1.36 -1.78
C TYR A 119 -18.27 2.21 -2.77
N ASP A 120 -17.83 3.39 -2.35
CA ASP A 120 -16.96 4.29 -3.10
C ASP A 120 -15.46 4.02 -2.95
N ASN A 121 -15.11 2.95 -2.22
CA ASN A 121 -13.75 2.56 -1.89
C ASN A 121 -13.49 1.07 -2.21
N TYR A 122 -12.35 0.53 -1.78
CA TYR A 122 -11.91 -0.83 -2.21
C TYR A 122 -12.91 -1.95 -1.91
N TRP A 123 -13.84 -1.76 -0.98
CA TRP A 123 -14.90 -2.71 -0.66
C TRP A 123 -15.79 -3.05 -1.86
N GLN A 124 -15.83 -2.19 -2.89
CA GLN A 124 -16.52 -2.49 -4.14
C GLN A 124 -15.95 -3.73 -4.86
N ALA A 125 -14.64 -4.01 -4.74
CA ALA A 125 -14.05 -5.23 -5.28
C ALA A 125 -14.63 -6.50 -4.62
N PHE A 126 -14.98 -6.40 -3.33
CA PHE A 126 -15.58 -7.51 -2.58
C PHE A 126 -17.03 -7.76 -3.00
N ASN A 127 -17.81 -6.69 -3.23
CA ASN A 127 -19.13 -6.80 -3.86
C ASN A 127 -19.05 -7.51 -5.22
N ILE A 128 -18.05 -7.21 -6.03
CA ILE A 128 -17.85 -7.86 -7.33
C ILE A 128 -17.59 -9.36 -7.14
N ALA A 129 -16.69 -9.75 -6.24
CA ALA A 129 -16.41 -11.16 -5.95
C ALA A 129 -17.62 -11.94 -5.44
N LYS A 130 -18.42 -11.33 -4.55
CA LYS A 130 -19.69 -11.92 -4.09
C LYS A 130 -20.65 -12.13 -5.27
N ALA A 131 -20.83 -11.13 -6.13
CA ALA A 131 -21.70 -11.24 -7.31
C ALA A 131 -21.25 -12.33 -8.29
N VAL A 132 -19.94 -12.43 -8.55
CA VAL A 132 -19.34 -13.50 -9.35
C VAL A 132 -19.72 -14.88 -8.78
N CYS A 133 -19.59 -15.05 -7.47
CA CYS A 133 -19.88 -16.31 -6.80
C CYS A 133 -21.35 -16.69 -6.88
N ARG A 134 -22.25 -15.74 -6.58
CA ARG A 134 -23.70 -15.96 -6.70
C ARG A 134 -24.11 -16.42 -8.08
N TYR A 135 -23.65 -15.71 -9.11
CA TYR A 135 -24.02 -16.04 -10.48
C TYR A 135 -23.43 -17.38 -10.89
N SER A 136 -22.15 -17.61 -10.61
CA SER A 136 -21.44 -18.82 -11.04
C SER A 136 -22.06 -20.08 -10.42
N LEU A 137 -22.37 -20.06 -9.12
CA LEU A 137 -23.01 -21.19 -8.42
C LEU A 137 -24.51 -21.35 -8.73
N GLY A 138 -25.09 -20.47 -9.55
CA GLY A 138 -26.51 -20.51 -9.90
C GLY A 138 -27.45 -20.09 -8.76
N LEU A 139 -26.96 -19.31 -7.79
CA LEU A 139 -27.77 -18.69 -6.74
C LEU A 139 -28.55 -17.47 -7.26
N SER A 140 -28.16 -16.95 -8.42
CA SER A 140 -28.88 -15.89 -9.14
C SER A 140 -28.98 -16.23 -10.63
N LYS A 141 -30.15 -15.97 -11.22
CA LYS A 141 -30.32 -16.00 -12.69
C LYS A 141 -29.75 -14.75 -13.37
N LYS A 142 -29.60 -13.66 -12.62
CA LYS A 142 -29.13 -12.37 -13.13
C LYS A 142 -27.67 -12.15 -12.74
N ASP A 143 -26.84 -11.88 -13.73
CA ASP A 143 -25.43 -11.51 -13.55
C ASP A 143 -25.32 -10.00 -13.30
N GLU A 144 -24.89 -9.62 -12.10
CA GLU A 144 -24.74 -8.21 -11.70
C GLU A 144 -23.29 -7.71 -11.84
N THR A 145 -22.35 -8.60 -12.15
CA THR A 145 -20.91 -8.35 -12.16
C THR A 145 -20.55 -7.20 -13.09
N SER A 146 -21.14 -7.15 -14.30
CA SER A 146 -20.91 -6.08 -15.28
C SER A 146 -21.20 -4.69 -14.71
N ARG A 147 -22.35 -4.56 -14.04
CA ARG A 147 -22.85 -3.30 -13.48
C ARG A 147 -22.00 -2.85 -12.30
N LEU A 148 -21.55 -3.79 -11.47
CA LEU A 148 -20.69 -3.48 -10.32
C LEU A 148 -19.30 -2.99 -10.75
N ILE A 149 -18.75 -3.55 -11.84
CA ILE A 149 -17.50 -3.08 -12.45
C ILE A 149 -17.69 -1.70 -13.08
N GLU A 150 -18.79 -1.49 -13.82
CA GLU A 150 -19.13 -0.17 -14.38
C GLU A 150 -19.20 0.90 -13.28
N ARG A 151 -19.91 0.61 -12.19
CA ARG A 151 -19.99 1.52 -11.04
C ARG A 151 -18.63 1.80 -10.41
N MET A 152 -17.80 0.78 -10.24
CA MET A 152 -16.44 0.95 -9.72
C MET A 152 -15.63 1.91 -10.60
N VAL A 153 -15.74 1.78 -11.92
CA VAL A 153 -15.07 2.64 -12.88
C VAL A 153 -15.64 4.06 -12.91
N GLU A 154 -16.96 4.21 -12.90
CA GLU A 154 -17.64 5.51 -12.81
C GLU A 154 -17.15 6.29 -11.58
N ARG A 155 -16.93 5.62 -10.45
CA ARG A 155 -16.39 6.24 -9.23
C ARG A 155 -14.96 6.71 -9.40
N ILE A 156 -14.10 5.90 -10.02
CA ILE A 156 -12.73 6.31 -10.35
C ILE A 156 -12.75 7.58 -11.20
N GLU A 157 -13.62 7.65 -12.21
CA GLU A 157 -13.74 8.83 -13.09
C GLU A 157 -14.28 10.06 -12.36
N GLN A 158 -15.11 9.88 -11.32
CA GLN A 158 -15.64 10.98 -10.50
C GLN A 158 -14.60 11.59 -9.55
N THR A 159 -13.69 10.79 -9.03
CA THR A 159 -12.73 11.20 -7.98
C THR A 159 -11.30 11.39 -8.48
N SER A 160 -10.98 10.94 -9.69
CA SER A 160 -9.66 11.05 -10.28
C SER A 160 -9.70 11.49 -11.73
N SER A 161 -9.20 12.70 -11.98
CA SER A 161 -8.99 13.22 -13.36
C SER A 161 -8.04 12.36 -14.22
N SER A 162 -7.23 11.49 -13.62
CA SER A 162 -6.21 10.68 -14.34
C SER A 162 -6.51 9.18 -14.36
N GLY A 163 -7.60 8.75 -13.72
CA GLY A 163 -8.03 7.35 -13.65
C GLY A 163 -7.27 6.51 -12.63
N PHE A 164 -6.86 7.10 -11.51
CA PHE A 164 -6.34 6.38 -10.35
C PHE A 164 -7.47 6.15 -9.34
N PHE A 165 -7.43 5.02 -8.63
CA PHE A 165 -8.45 4.68 -7.66
C PHE A 165 -8.26 5.49 -6.38
N ASP A 166 -9.21 6.38 -6.09
CA ASP A 166 -9.33 7.06 -4.80
C ASP A 166 -10.00 6.11 -3.81
N ASP A 167 -9.27 5.69 -2.77
CA ASP A 167 -9.81 4.81 -1.73
C ASP A 167 -10.64 5.61 -0.72
N ALA A 168 -11.80 6.07 -1.20
CA ALA A 168 -12.59 7.11 -0.56
C ALA A 168 -12.88 6.82 0.92
N GLU A 169 -12.56 7.79 1.76
CA GLU A 169 -12.97 7.86 3.16
C GLU A 169 -13.72 9.17 3.42
N LYS A 170 -14.22 9.35 4.65
CA LYS A 170 -14.78 10.64 5.06
C LYS A 170 -13.72 11.73 4.86
N GLY A 171 -14.09 12.83 4.21
CA GLY A 171 -13.20 13.99 4.03
C GLY A 171 -13.19 14.51 2.60
N PHE A 172 -12.08 15.15 2.21
CA PHE A 172 -11.92 15.76 0.88
C PHE A 172 -11.58 14.76 -0.23
N GLY A 173 -11.46 13.47 0.08
CA GLY A 173 -11.02 12.43 -0.84
C GLY A 173 -9.56 12.57 -1.27
N GLY A 174 -9.14 11.67 -2.15
CA GLY A 174 -7.78 11.56 -2.67
C GLY A 174 -6.86 10.73 -1.79
N HIS A 175 -7.40 9.69 -1.18
CA HIS A 175 -6.66 8.68 -0.42
C HIS A 175 -6.10 7.65 -1.40
N PHE A 176 -5.19 8.09 -2.26
CA PHE A 176 -4.54 7.24 -3.25
C PHE A 176 -3.43 6.43 -2.59
N ASN A 177 -3.65 5.13 -2.41
CA ASN A 177 -2.73 4.22 -1.75
C ASN A 177 -2.70 2.86 -2.46
N LEU A 178 -2.14 1.84 -1.81
CA LEU A 178 -2.02 0.49 -2.36
C LEU A 178 -3.37 -0.18 -2.68
N TYR A 179 -4.46 0.20 -2.01
CA TYR A 179 -5.78 -0.41 -2.20
C TYR A 179 -6.33 -0.19 -3.62
N GLY A 180 -5.85 0.83 -4.35
CA GLY A 180 -6.15 0.95 -5.78
C GLY A 180 -5.57 -0.21 -6.61
N VAL A 181 -4.33 -0.61 -6.32
CA VAL A 181 -3.70 -1.79 -6.96
C VAL A 181 -4.41 -3.07 -6.53
N MET A 182 -4.71 -3.20 -5.23
CA MET A 182 -5.45 -4.34 -4.69
C MET A 182 -6.80 -4.52 -5.38
N THR A 183 -7.58 -3.45 -5.50
CA THR A 183 -8.92 -3.44 -6.09
C THR A 183 -8.93 -4.00 -7.52
N LEU A 184 -8.01 -3.53 -8.35
CA LEU A 184 -7.90 -3.97 -9.75
C LEU A 184 -7.43 -5.43 -9.83
N ALA A 185 -6.40 -5.80 -9.05
CA ALA A 185 -5.88 -7.16 -9.04
C ALA A 185 -6.89 -8.19 -8.51
N PHE A 186 -7.66 -7.82 -7.48
CA PHE A 186 -8.69 -8.65 -6.88
C PHE A 186 -9.90 -8.81 -7.81
N THR A 187 -10.37 -7.72 -8.42
CA THR A 187 -11.46 -7.73 -9.40
C THR A 187 -11.13 -8.61 -10.60
N ARG A 188 -9.90 -8.51 -11.12
CA ARG A 188 -9.42 -9.41 -12.18
C ARG A 188 -9.45 -10.87 -11.72
N SER A 189 -8.98 -11.15 -10.51
CA SER A 189 -8.97 -12.51 -9.94
C SER A 189 -10.39 -13.09 -9.82
N ALA A 190 -11.36 -12.27 -9.41
CA ALA A 190 -12.78 -12.64 -9.39
C ALA A 190 -13.29 -12.96 -10.80
N LEU A 191 -13.03 -12.09 -11.80
CA LEU A 191 -13.40 -12.37 -13.19
C LEU A 191 -12.78 -13.66 -13.75
N GLN A 192 -11.57 -14.03 -13.32
CA GLN A 192 -10.94 -15.29 -13.74
C GLN A 192 -11.75 -16.52 -13.28
N LEU A 193 -12.44 -16.41 -12.13
CA LEU A 193 -13.25 -17.46 -11.53
C LEU A 193 -14.72 -17.43 -11.99
N HIS A 194 -15.10 -16.45 -12.81
CA HIS A 194 -16.47 -16.27 -13.29
C HIS A 194 -16.89 -17.38 -14.27
N ALA A 195 -18.08 -17.96 -14.08
CA ALA A 195 -18.60 -19.02 -14.94
C ALA A 195 -18.86 -18.57 -16.41
N ASN A 196 -19.26 -17.31 -16.60
CA ASN A 196 -19.44 -16.71 -17.93
C ASN A 196 -18.12 -16.15 -18.48
N SER A 197 -17.48 -16.89 -19.38
CA SER A 197 -16.22 -16.48 -20.05
C SER A 197 -16.39 -15.27 -20.96
N ALA A 198 -17.55 -15.11 -21.61
CA ALA A 198 -17.81 -13.98 -22.51
C ALA A 198 -17.89 -12.65 -21.75
N LEU A 199 -18.46 -12.65 -20.53
CA LEU A 199 -18.43 -11.46 -19.67
C LEU A 199 -16.98 -11.10 -19.32
N ARG A 200 -16.17 -12.08 -18.92
CA ARG A 200 -14.76 -11.88 -18.56
C ARG A 200 -14.01 -11.21 -19.71
N GLU A 201 -14.10 -11.74 -20.92
CA GLU A 201 -13.44 -11.19 -22.11
C GLU A 201 -13.90 -9.75 -22.40
N ARG A 202 -15.20 -9.47 -22.25
CA ARG A 202 -15.76 -8.13 -22.44
C ARG A 202 -15.27 -7.11 -21.39
N LYS A 203 -14.99 -7.53 -20.16
CA LYS A 203 -14.63 -6.63 -19.05
C LYS A 203 -13.13 -6.47 -18.79
N LEU A 204 -12.29 -7.34 -19.32
CA LEU A 204 -10.83 -7.17 -19.25
C LEU A 204 -10.34 -5.83 -19.85
N PRO A 205 -10.83 -5.37 -21.03
CA PRO A 205 -10.45 -4.06 -21.56
C PRO A 205 -10.85 -2.89 -20.65
N THR A 206 -11.99 -2.99 -19.96
CA THR A 206 -12.41 -1.98 -18.99
C THR A 206 -11.43 -1.87 -17.82
N LEU A 207 -11.01 -3.01 -17.24
CA LEU A 207 -10.02 -3.01 -16.16
C LEU A 207 -8.64 -2.53 -16.65
N ARG A 208 -8.25 -2.92 -17.87
CA ARG A 208 -6.97 -2.53 -18.49
C ARG A 208 -6.75 -1.03 -18.48
N THR A 209 -7.77 -0.24 -18.84
CA THR A 209 -7.72 1.24 -18.86
C THR A 209 -7.17 1.83 -17.57
N TYR A 210 -7.53 1.25 -16.43
CA TYR A 210 -7.15 1.70 -15.10
C TYR A 210 -5.88 1.01 -14.58
N ALA A 211 -5.75 -0.29 -14.80
CA ALA A 211 -4.58 -1.07 -14.40
C ALA A 211 -3.29 -0.61 -15.10
N GLU A 212 -3.38 -0.21 -16.37
CA GLU A 212 -2.23 0.33 -17.10
C GLU A 212 -1.63 1.58 -16.46
N LYS A 213 -2.42 2.38 -15.73
CA LYS A 213 -1.93 3.59 -15.06
C LYS A 213 -0.91 3.25 -13.99
N TYR A 214 -1.25 2.27 -13.14
CA TYR A 214 -0.35 1.74 -12.11
C TYR A 214 0.84 0.99 -12.71
N ILE A 215 0.61 0.18 -13.75
CA ILE A 215 1.70 -0.52 -14.46
C ILE A 215 2.73 0.49 -14.99
N LYS A 216 2.29 1.56 -15.66
CA LYS A 216 3.17 2.60 -16.22
C LYS A 216 3.96 3.38 -15.16
N MET A 217 3.58 3.30 -13.88
CA MET A 217 4.37 3.89 -12.78
C MET A 217 5.49 2.96 -12.29
N MET A 218 5.34 1.63 -12.42
CA MET A 218 6.28 0.65 -11.85
C MET A 218 7.75 0.90 -12.24
N PRO A 219 8.10 1.27 -13.49
CA PRO A 219 9.50 1.53 -13.84
C PRO A 219 10.17 2.68 -13.09
N ASP A 220 9.39 3.64 -12.62
CA ASP A 220 9.90 4.79 -11.87
C ASP A 220 9.72 4.61 -10.37
N MET A 221 8.90 3.65 -9.94
CA MET A 221 8.53 3.43 -8.54
C MET A 221 9.31 2.27 -7.91
N VAL A 222 9.58 1.20 -8.68
CA VAL A 222 10.32 0.03 -8.19
C VAL A 222 11.81 0.34 -8.10
N ARG A 223 12.36 0.25 -6.90
CA ARG A 223 13.78 0.48 -6.60
C ARG A 223 14.70 -0.57 -7.22
N ALA A 224 15.98 -0.23 -7.31
CA ALA A 224 17.00 -1.13 -7.85
C ALA A 224 17.13 -2.44 -7.04
N ASP A 225 16.95 -2.37 -5.72
CA ASP A 225 16.90 -3.53 -4.82
C ASP A 225 15.60 -4.33 -4.92
N GLY A 226 14.58 -3.81 -5.60
CA GLY A 226 13.30 -4.47 -5.82
C GLY A 226 12.17 -4.04 -4.89
N LEU A 227 12.35 -3.03 -4.03
CA LEU A 227 11.23 -2.48 -3.26
C LEU A 227 10.20 -1.83 -4.21
N GLY A 228 8.96 -2.34 -4.19
CA GLY A 228 7.85 -1.83 -5.01
C GLY A 228 7.14 -0.58 -4.51
N TRP A 229 6.31 -0.70 -3.46
CA TRP A 229 5.44 0.38 -2.97
C TRP A 229 5.89 0.85 -1.58
N ALA A 230 6.10 2.16 -1.39
CA ALA A 230 6.81 2.70 -0.23
C ALA A 230 6.02 3.72 0.61
N TYR A 231 4.71 3.91 0.40
CA TYR A 231 3.93 4.85 1.20
C TYR A 231 2.49 4.37 1.41
N GLY A 232 1.82 5.00 2.37
CA GLY A 232 0.43 4.84 2.69
C GLY A 232 0.10 3.49 3.34
N ARG A 233 -1.20 3.30 3.57
CA ARG A 233 -1.72 2.13 4.27
C ARG A 233 -1.32 0.85 3.53
N SER A 234 -1.05 -0.19 4.30
CA SER A 234 -0.81 -1.54 3.79
C SER A 234 0.43 -1.69 2.90
N ALA A 235 1.38 -0.73 2.97
CA ALA A 235 2.72 -0.87 2.39
C ALA A 235 3.48 -2.08 3.00
N GLY A 236 4.76 -2.22 2.65
CA GLY A 236 5.56 -3.37 3.11
C GLY A 236 5.24 -4.64 2.31
N ALA A 237 5.00 -5.76 3.01
CA ALA A 237 4.82 -7.08 2.39
C ALA A 237 3.66 -7.12 1.37
N TYR A 238 2.48 -6.58 1.73
CA TYR A 238 1.35 -6.50 0.80
C TYR A 238 1.63 -5.57 -0.37
N GLY A 239 2.36 -4.47 -0.14
CA GLY A 239 2.89 -3.61 -1.20
C GLY A 239 3.65 -4.39 -2.26
N GLN A 240 4.56 -5.27 -1.85
CA GLN A 240 5.27 -6.15 -2.76
C GLN A 240 4.34 -7.14 -3.46
N MET A 241 3.49 -7.84 -2.70
CA MET A 241 2.62 -8.88 -3.25
C MET A 241 1.65 -8.35 -4.31
N HIS A 242 1.10 -7.15 -4.11
CA HIS A 242 0.20 -6.51 -5.06
C HIS A 242 0.93 -6.00 -6.31
N CYS A 243 2.12 -5.41 -6.17
CA CYS A 243 2.95 -5.02 -7.31
C CYS A 243 3.31 -6.23 -8.20
N ILE A 244 3.76 -7.34 -7.59
CA ILE A 244 4.06 -8.59 -8.31
C ILE A 244 2.83 -9.10 -9.05
N THR A 245 1.69 -9.15 -8.35
CA THR A 245 0.42 -9.64 -8.91
C THR A 245 -0.03 -8.81 -10.10
N LEU A 246 0.02 -7.49 -10.00
CA LEU A 246 -0.41 -6.59 -11.07
C LEU A 246 0.43 -6.77 -12.33
N ILE A 247 1.76 -6.86 -12.20
CA ILE A 247 2.65 -7.07 -13.36
C ILE A 247 2.41 -8.45 -13.99
N LEU A 248 2.29 -9.52 -13.20
CA LEU A 248 2.01 -10.86 -13.73
C LEU A 248 0.66 -10.92 -14.47
N GLN A 249 -0.38 -10.30 -13.92
CA GLN A 249 -1.68 -10.19 -14.59
C GLN A 249 -1.56 -9.37 -15.88
N GLY A 250 -0.84 -8.23 -15.84
CA GLY A 250 -0.63 -7.38 -17.02
C GLY A 250 0.17 -8.05 -18.13
N LEU A 251 1.18 -8.87 -17.79
CA LEU A 251 1.91 -9.69 -18.76
C LEU A 251 1.01 -10.76 -19.37
N ARG A 252 0.18 -11.42 -18.57
CA ARG A 252 -0.72 -12.48 -19.03
C ARG A 252 -1.84 -11.95 -19.93
N ASP A 253 -2.47 -10.86 -19.52
CA ASP A 253 -3.68 -10.33 -20.17
C ASP A 253 -3.34 -9.31 -21.27
N GLY A 254 -2.05 -9.09 -21.58
CA GLY A 254 -1.60 -8.21 -22.66
C GLY A 254 -1.79 -6.72 -22.37
N TRP A 255 -1.77 -6.33 -21.10
CA TRP A 255 -1.82 -4.92 -20.69
C TRP A 255 -0.43 -4.26 -20.79
N ILE A 256 0.62 -5.08 -20.80
CA ILE A 256 1.99 -4.64 -21.06
C ILE A 256 2.30 -4.87 -22.54
N PRO A 257 2.66 -3.82 -23.29
CA PRO A 257 3.05 -3.93 -24.70
C PRO A 257 4.21 -4.92 -24.91
N ASP A 258 4.21 -5.63 -26.04
CA ASP A 258 5.18 -6.69 -26.34
C ASP A 258 6.63 -6.17 -26.32
N ASP A 259 6.87 -4.95 -26.80
CA ASP A 259 8.18 -4.28 -26.82
C ASP A 259 8.69 -3.90 -25.42
N GLN A 260 7.80 -3.83 -24.42
CA GLN A 260 8.15 -3.50 -23.04
C GLN A 260 8.20 -4.71 -22.11
N LYS A 261 7.82 -5.91 -22.58
CA LYS A 261 7.77 -7.12 -21.74
C LYS A 261 9.07 -7.38 -20.99
N ASN A 262 10.22 -7.26 -21.66
CA ASN A 262 11.54 -7.47 -21.05
C ASN A 262 11.76 -6.53 -19.87
N LYS A 263 11.47 -5.24 -20.02
CA LYS A 263 11.59 -4.25 -18.96
C LYS A 263 10.76 -4.61 -17.73
N TYR A 264 9.50 -4.99 -17.93
CA TYR A 264 8.63 -5.36 -16.82
C TYR A 264 8.99 -6.71 -16.20
N PHE A 265 9.58 -7.62 -16.97
CA PHE A 265 10.08 -8.88 -16.43
C PHE A 265 11.32 -8.69 -15.54
N ASP A 266 12.23 -7.76 -15.88
CA ASP A 266 13.31 -7.36 -14.99
C ASP A 266 12.77 -6.77 -13.68
N ILE A 267 11.82 -5.84 -13.77
CA ILE A 267 11.13 -5.26 -12.60
C ILE A 267 10.50 -6.36 -11.74
N LEU A 268 9.81 -7.31 -12.38
CA LEU A 268 9.19 -8.45 -11.71
C LEU A 268 10.21 -9.31 -10.98
N ARG A 269 11.36 -9.62 -11.60
CA ARG A 269 12.45 -10.37 -10.96
C ARG A 269 12.97 -9.67 -9.71
N ARG A 270 13.17 -8.36 -9.77
CA ARG A 270 13.62 -7.57 -8.61
C ARG A 270 12.59 -7.57 -7.48
N LEU A 271 11.31 -7.34 -7.80
CA LEU A 271 10.21 -7.42 -6.83
C LEU A 271 10.15 -8.79 -6.14
N PHE A 272 10.28 -9.87 -6.90
CA PHE A 272 10.33 -11.23 -6.37
C PHE A 272 11.52 -11.42 -5.44
N TYR A 273 12.72 -11.07 -5.89
CA TYR A 273 13.93 -11.26 -5.11
C TYR A 273 13.85 -10.49 -3.78
N TYR A 274 13.39 -9.23 -3.82
CA TYR A 274 13.14 -8.43 -2.61
C TYR A 274 12.13 -9.12 -1.68
N PHE A 275 11.00 -9.60 -2.19
CA PHE A 275 9.98 -10.28 -1.40
C PHE A 275 10.53 -11.52 -0.67
N PHE A 276 11.28 -12.38 -1.39
CA PHE A 276 11.83 -13.62 -0.83
C PHE A 276 12.96 -13.39 0.17
N HIS A 277 13.76 -12.33 0.02
CA HIS A 277 14.83 -12.01 0.96
C HIS A 277 14.35 -11.18 2.17
N THR A 278 13.33 -10.36 1.98
CA THR A 278 12.91 -9.39 3.01
C THR A 278 11.75 -9.91 3.84
N TYR A 279 10.76 -10.60 3.27
CA TYR A 279 9.55 -10.97 4.02
C TYR A 279 9.37 -12.47 4.22
N LEU A 280 10.12 -13.31 3.52
CA LEU A 280 9.94 -14.76 3.60
C LEU A 280 11.06 -15.38 4.45
N ASP A 281 10.68 -16.01 5.55
CA ASP A 281 11.56 -16.96 6.22
C ASP A 281 11.58 -18.24 5.37
N GLN A 282 12.65 -18.40 4.58
CA GLN A 282 12.80 -19.53 3.67
C GLN A 282 13.14 -20.84 4.39
N GLU A 283 13.69 -20.75 5.59
CA GLU A 283 14.08 -21.91 6.41
C GLU A 283 12.85 -22.56 7.03
N HIS A 284 11.98 -21.74 7.63
CA HIS A 284 10.79 -22.21 8.33
C HIS A 284 9.50 -22.12 7.50
N GLY A 285 9.53 -21.41 6.38
CA GLY A 285 8.45 -21.38 5.40
C GLY A 285 7.25 -20.52 5.78
N PHE A 286 7.45 -19.41 6.50
CA PHE A 286 6.40 -18.43 6.81
C PHE A 286 6.74 -17.03 6.28
N LEU A 287 5.71 -16.23 6.07
CA LEU A 287 5.83 -14.81 5.80
C LEU A 287 5.98 -14.10 7.15
N ASP A 288 7.10 -13.43 7.32
CA ASP A 288 7.39 -12.62 8.48
C ASP A 288 7.09 -11.15 8.17
N ILE A 289 6.04 -10.65 8.83
CA ILE A 289 5.58 -9.27 8.73
C ILE A 289 5.67 -8.54 10.07
N ARG A 290 5.99 -9.28 11.14
CA ARG A 290 6.05 -8.79 12.52
C ARG A 290 7.03 -9.64 13.31
N ASP A 291 7.99 -8.95 13.89
CA ASP A 291 9.00 -9.50 14.77
C ASP A 291 9.47 -8.39 15.73
N ASP A 292 10.63 -8.55 16.34
CA ASP A 292 11.20 -7.58 17.27
C ASP A 292 11.66 -6.27 16.60
N GLU A 293 11.84 -6.25 15.29
CA GLU A 293 12.37 -5.11 14.55
C GLU A 293 11.33 -4.43 13.66
N ARG A 294 10.42 -5.15 13.02
CA ARG A 294 9.40 -4.59 12.11
C ARG A 294 7.97 -4.88 12.55
N THR A 295 7.04 -4.12 11.96
CA THR A 295 5.60 -4.33 12.09
C THR A 295 4.87 -4.06 10.78
N ALA A 296 3.62 -4.49 10.70
CA ALA A 296 2.72 -4.22 9.57
C ALA A 296 1.42 -3.56 10.04
N TYR A 297 0.60 -3.09 9.09
CA TYR A 297 -0.72 -2.54 9.36
C TYR A 297 -1.50 -3.43 10.33
N ALA A 298 -2.05 -2.88 11.42
CA ALA A 298 -2.65 -3.66 12.51
C ALA A 298 -3.72 -4.66 12.03
N SER A 299 -4.42 -4.30 10.95
CA SER A 299 -5.41 -5.16 10.32
C SER A 299 -4.84 -6.37 9.56
N HIS A 300 -3.53 -6.47 9.38
CA HIS A 300 -2.88 -7.60 8.71
C HIS A 300 -2.26 -8.54 9.73
N THR A 301 -3.00 -9.48 10.30
CA THR A 301 -2.46 -10.45 11.27
C THR A 301 -1.45 -11.39 10.63
N THR A 302 -0.59 -12.00 11.44
CA THR A 302 0.44 -12.94 10.95
C THR A 302 -0.20 -14.18 10.32
N ARG A 303 -1.31 -14.67 10.88
CA ARG A 303 -2.08 -15.78 10.28
C ARG A 303 -2.61 -15.42 8.92
N MET A 304 -3.33 -14.30 8.81
CA MET A 304 -3.89 -13.85 7.54
C MET A 304 -2.80 -13.67 6.48
N ALA A 305 -1.68 -13.05 6.86
CA ALA A 305 -0.57 -12.80 5.95
C ALA A 305 0.11 -14.08 5.46
N ASN A 306 0.24 -15.11 6.29
CA ASN A 306 0.72 -16.43 5.88
C ASN A 306 -0.22 -17.12 4.88
N PHE A 307 -1.53 -17.14 5.15
CA PHE A 307 -2.49 -17.72 4.20
C PHE A 307 -2.54 -16.93 2.89
N ASP A 308 -2.51 -15.59 2.96
CA ASP A 308 -2.45 -14.74 1.77
C ASP A 308 -1.15 -14.93 0.98
N ALA A 309 0.01 -15.04 1.63
CA ALA A 309 1.26 -15.32 0.92
C ALA A 309 1.24 -16.68 0.23
N ALA A 310 0.69 -17.72 0.87
CA ALA A 310 0.48 -19.01 0.21
C ALA A 310 -0.44 -18.88 -1.02
N ARG A 311 -1.55 -18.16 -0.88
CA ARG A 311 -2.47 -17.84 -1.98
C ARG A 311 -1.75 -17.14 -3.13
N TYR A 312 -0.99 -16.08 -2.84
CA TYR A 312 -0.24 -15.33 -3.84
C TYR A 312 0.79 -16.20 -4.54
N LEU A 313 1.58 -16.98 -3.82
CA LEU A 313 2.57 -17.90 -4.40
C LEU A 313 1.91 -18.91 -5.36
N CYS A 314 0.74 -19.44 -4.99
CA CYS A 314 -0.05 -20.32 -5.87
C CYS A 314 -0.54 -19.57 -7.12
N GLN A 315 -1.13 -18.39 -6.96
CA GLN A 315 -1.58 -17.55 -8.07
C GLN A 315 -0.44 -17.19 -9.02
N TRP A 316 0.70 -16.76 -8.49
CA TRP A 316 1.88 -16.41 -9.26
C TRP A 316 2.45 -17.59 -10.01
N SER A 317 2.51 -18.78 -9.40
CA SER A 317 2.94 -20.00 -10.08
C SER A 317 2.07 -20.30 -11.30
N ARG A 318 0.74 -20.17 -11.19
CA ARG A 318 -0.18 -20.38 -12.32
C ARG A 318 -0.04 -19.29 -13.39
N LEU A 319 0.08 -18.03 -12.99
CA LEU A 319 0.27 -16.91 -13.92
C LEU A 319 1.60 -17.05 -14.67
N ALA A 320 2.70 -17.31 -13.97
CA ALA A 320 4.03 -17.46 -14.55
C ALA A 320 4.08 -18.57 -15.61
N LYS A 321 3.39 -19.72 -15.39
CA LYS A 321 3.27 -20.80 -16.40
C LYS A 321 2.60 -20.36 -17.70
N THR A 322 1.83 -19.27 -17.67
CA THR A 322 1.10 -18.75 -18.84
C THR A 322 1.75 -17.53 -19.49
N VAL A 323 2.78 -16.96 -18.86
CA VAL A 323 3.54 -15.84 -19.40
C VAL A 323 4.81 -16.40 -20.04
N SER A 324 4.92 -16.29 -21.36
CA SER A 324 6.16 -16.64 -22.08
C SER A 324 7.12 -15.45 -22.07
N MET A 325 8.26 -15.60 -21.40
CA MET A 325 9.32 -14.58 -21.33
C MET A 325 10.65 -15.19 -21.78
N PRO A 326 11.52 -14.42 -22.47
CA PRO A 326 12.81 -14.92 -22.90
C PRO A 326 13.75 -15.15 -21.70
N ASP A 327 14.59 -16.17 -21.84
CA ASP A 327 15.71 -16.40 -20.93
C ASP A 327 16.73 -15.25 -21.06
N ASN A 328 17.30 -14.82 -19.93
CA ASN A 328 18.34 -13.78 -19.86
C ASN A 328 17.91 -12.36 -20.29
N VAL A 329 16.81 -11.86 -19.71
CA VAL A 329 16.47 -10.43 -19.77
C VAL A 329 17.56 -9.60 -19.06
N LYS A 330 18.15 -8.65 -19.77
CA LYS A 330 19.12 -7.69 -19.21
C LYS A 330 18.38 -6.61 -18.42
N ALA A 331 18.91 -6.27 -17.25
CA ALA A 331 18.43 -5.13 -16.48
C ALA A 331 18.61 -3.84 -17.29
N GLU A 332 17.61 -2.97 -17.24
CA GLU A 332 17.77 -1.61 -17.79
C GLU A 332 18.77 -0.84 -16.94
N PRO A 333 19.65 -0.03 -17.55
CA PRO A 333 20.57 0.81 -16.80
C PRO A 333 19.77 1.81 -15.94
N ALA A 334 20.27 2.06 -14.73
CA ALA A 334 19.72 3.10 -13.87
C ALA A 334 19.76 4.47 -14.57
N ARG A 335 18.72 5.28 -14.36
CA ARG A 335 18.61 6.63 -14.94
C ARG A 335 18.25 7.61 -13.86
N THR A 336 18.85 8.79 -13.87
CA THR A 336 18.39 9.89 -13.01
C THR A 336 17.10 10.48 -13.60
N SER A 337 16.07 10.63 -12.77
CA SER A 337 14.81 11.25 -13.19
C SER A 337 14.00 11.75 -12.00
N GLY A 338 13.30 12.86 -12.17
CA GLY A 338 12.25 13.34 -11.27
C GLY A 338 10.96 13.60 -12.03
N ARG A 339 9.83 13.02 -11.61
CA ARG A 339 8.51 13.31 -12.20
C ARG A 339 7.40 13.30 -11.16
N PHE A 340 6.39 14.13 -11.39
CA PHE A 340 5.14 14.12 -10.63
C PHE A 340 4.07 13.36 -11.41
N VAL A 341 3.57 12.28 -10.83
CA VAL A 341 2.43 11.52 -11.36
C VAL A 341 1.17 12.09 -10.76
N ILE A 342 0.35 12.73 -11.60
CA ILE A 342 -0.92 13.31 -11.17
C ILE A 342 -1.94 12.18 -10.99
N PHE A 343 -2.54 12.12 -9.81
CA PHE A 343 -3.68 11.25 -9.53
C PHE A 343 -4.99 12.00 -9.71
N ASP A 344 -5.08 13.18 -9.10
CA ASP A 344 -6.23 14.06 -9.28
C ASP A 344 -5.79 15.52 -9.47
N LYS A 345 -6.55 16.24 -10.29
CA LYS A 345 -6.34 17.64 -10.65
C LYS A 345 -7.68 18.27 -10.94
N SER A 346 -8.07 19.15 -10.03
CA SER A 346 -9.25 20.00 -10.14
C SER A 346 -8.87 21.46 -9.95
N ASN A 347 -9.81 22.37 -10.16
CA ASN A 347 -9.60 23.79 -9.85
C ASN A 347 -9.37 24.06 -8.34
N ARG A 348 -9.71 23.10 -7.47
CA ARG A 348 -9.62 23.27 -6.00
C ARG A 348 -8.36 22.63 -5.41
N LYS A 349 -7.92 21.50 -5.96
CA LYS A 349 -6.81 20.70 -5.42
C LYS A 349 -6.11 19.90 -6.51
N GLU A 350 -4.84 19.61 -6.27
CA GLU A 350 -3.99 18.69 -7.02
C GLU A 350 -3.38 17.68 -6.03
N GLN A 351 -3.41 16.41 -6.41
CA GLN A 351 -2.89 15.27 -5.65
C GLN A 351 -2.12 14.33 -6.57
N GLY A 352 -1.11 13.66 -6.04
CA GLY A 352 -0.24 12.82 -6.84
C GLY A 352 0.96 12.28 -6.09
N LEU A 353 1.88 11.68 -6.83
CA LEU A 353 3.11 11.09 -6.31
C LEU A 353 4.30 11.67 -7.05
N PHE A 354 5.20 12.34 -6.33
CA PHE A 354 6.48 12.72 -6.89
C PHE A 354 7.48 11.58 -6.71
N LEU A 355 8.10 11.16 -7.82
CA LEU A 355 9.08 10.10 -7.89
C LEU A 355 10.42 10.70 -8.29
N TYR A 356 11.45 10.49 -7.47
CA TYR A 356 12.81 10.87 -7.80
C TYR A 356 13.76 9.69 -7.64
N ARG A 357 14.63 9.51 -8.62
CA ARG A 357 15.74 8.56 -8.57
C ARG A 357 17.00 9.22 -9.09
N ASP A 358 18.11 8.84 -8.49
CA ASP A 358 19.44 9.24 -8.91
C ASP A 358 20.31 8.01 -9.21
N ALA A 359 20.83 7.92 -10.43
CA ALA A 359 21.58 6.76 -10.88
C ALA A 359 22.98 6.68 -10.27
N GLU A 360 23.57 7.81 -9.88
CA GLU A 360 24.93 7.89 -9.35
C GLU A 360 24.95 7.50 -7.86
N SER A 361 24.10 8.13 -7.05
CA SER A 361 24.00 7.84 -5.61
C SER A 361 23.14 6.63 -5.27
N GLY A 362 22.29 6.17 -6.20
CA GLY A 362 21.32 5.10 -5.96
C GLY A 362 20.10 5.53 -5.13
N LEU A 363 20.01 6.80 -4.73
CA LEU A 363 18.88 7.33 -3.98
C LEU A 363 17.59 7.23 -4.81
N HIS A 364 16.51 6.76 -4.18
CA HIS A 364 15.19 6.69 -4.79
C HIS A 364 14.12 7.00 -3.75
N VAL A 365 13.39 8.09 -3.97
CA VAL A 365 12.38 8.62 -3.04
C VAL A 365 11.01 8.69 -3.70
N GLN A 366 9.98 8.48 -2.87
CA GLN A 366 8.58 8.71 -3.21
C GLN A 366 8.03 9.81 -2.28
N ILE A 367 7.40 10.86 -2.82
CA ILE A 367 6.76 11.92 -2.01
C ILE A 367 5.28 11.93 -2.34
N PRO A 368 4.43 11.37 -1.47
CA PRO A 368 2.99 11.36 -1.71
C PRO A 368 2.39 12.71 -1.32
N LEU A 369 1.65 13.32 -2.23
CA LEU A 369 0.78 14.46 -1.94
C LEU A 369 -0.67 13.96 -2.06
N VAL A 370 -1.10 13.22 -1.03
CA VAL A 370 -2.37 12.48 -0.98
C VAL A 370 -2.98 12.58 0.42
N SER A 371 -4.29 12.38 0.53
CA SER A 371 -5.00 12.29 1.81
C SER A 371 -4.50 11.09 2.63
N SER A 372 -4.45 11.22 3.96
CA SER A 372 -4.28 10.13 4.94
C SER A 372 -5.58 9.36 5.22
N GLY A 373 -6.71 9.85 4.70
CA GLY A 373 -8.05 9.35 4.99
C GLY A 373 -8.54 9.87 6.34
N THR A 374 -8.95 8.97 7.21
CA THR A 374 -9.53 9.27 8.54
C THR A 374 -8.50 9.60 9.60
N ASP A 375 -7.40 8.85 9.67
CA ASP A 375 -6.36 9.02 10.70
C ASP A 375 -5.04 9.46 10.07
N CYS A 376 -4.55 10.64 10.46
CA CYS A 376 -3.25 11.14 10.02
C CYS A 376 -2.14 10.28 10.60
N THR A 377 -1.30 9.73 9.74
CA THR A 377 -0.17 8.85 10.06
C THR A 377 1.02 9.26 9.22
N ALA A 378 2.24 8.94 9.68
CA ALA A 378 3.44 9.27 8.94
C ALA A 378 3.46 8.64 7.54
N ASP A 379 2.80 7.49 7.35
CA ASP A 379 2.75 6.74 6.09
C ASP A 379 2.27 7.56 4.87
N ASN A 380 1.46 8.61 5.07
CA ASN A 380 0.88 9.39 3.97
C ASN A 380 1.40 10.83 3.89
N LEU A 381 2.37 11.21 4.73
CA LEU A 381 2.84 12.59 4.79
C LEU A 381 3.70 12.97 3.58
N ALA A 382 3.69 14.24 3.19
CA ALA A 382 4.37 14.72 1.98
C ALA A 382 5.88 14.96 2.12
N PHE A 383 6.63 13.96 2.62
CA PHE A 383 8.09 13.98 2.75
C PHE A 383 8.76 12.86 1.91
N PRO A 384 10.09 12.89 1.70
CA PRO A 384 10.82 11.81 1.01
C PRO A 384 10.69 10.45 1.70
N HIS A 385 9.88 9.55 1.16
CA HIS A 385 9.81 8.16 1.60
C HIS A 385 10.92 7.36 0.92
N CYS A 386 11.85 6.83 1.70
CA CYS A 386 12.91 5.96 1.21
C CYS A 386 13.31 4.96 2.30
N PRO A 387 12.62 3.81 2.41
CA PRO A 387 12.93 2.81 3.42
C PRO A 387 14.41 2.44 3.49
N GLY A 388 14.95 2.39 4.70
CA GLY A 388 16.37 2.22 5.01
C GLY A 388 17.18 3.53 5.07
N VAL A 389 16.68 4.61 4.49
CA VAL A 389 17.32 5.94 4.50
C VAL A 389 16.41 6.92 5.23
N PHE A 390 15.30 7.30 4.60
CA PHE A 390 14.24 8.15 5.15
C PHE A 390 13.05 7.26 5.55
N ASP A 391 13.13 6.69 6.76
CA ASP A 391 12.11 5.83 7.37
C ASP A 391 11.08 6.62 8.19
N TRP A 392 10.02 5.93 8.63
CA TRP A 392 8.97 6.46 9.50
C TRP A 392 8.29 5.31 10.28
N PRO A 393 7.65 5.61 11.42
CA PRO A 393 6.91 4.60 12.17
C PRO A 393 5.60 4.24 11.46
N ASN A 394 5.25 2.96 11.44
CA ASN A 394 4.09 2.44 10.73
C ASN A 394 2.79 2.70 11.52
N ASN A 395 1.80 3.35 10.91
CA ASN A 395 0.49 3.70 11.51
C ASN A 395 0.56 4.63 12.72
N VAL A 396 1.65 5.36 12.86
CA VAL A 396 1.84 6.31 13.95
C VAL A 396 2.02 7.69 13.37
N TYR A 397 1.37 8.66 13.99
CA TYR A 397 1.54 10.06 13.62
C TYR A 397 2.87 10.61 14.13
N LEU A 398 3.68 11.14 13.22
CA LEU A 398 4.87 11.94 13.54
C LEU A 398 5.16 12.89 12.37
N PRO A 399 5.42 14.19 12.57
CA PRO A 399 5.64 15.14 11.48
C PRO A 399 7.08 15.01 10.93
N ILE A 400 7.34 13.90 10.25
CA ILE A 400 8.65 13.57 9.66
C ILE A 400 9.00 14.58 8.58
N MET A 401 10.10 15.31 8.76
CA MET A 401 10.66 16.27 7.79
C MET A 401 9.69 17.35 7.30
N LEU A 402 8.54 17.52 7.98
CA LEU A 402 7.54 18.52 7.69
C LEU A 402 7.36 19.43 8.93
N PRO A 403 7.31 20.75 8.74
CA PRO A 403 7.01 21.66 9.83
C PRO A 403 5.51 21.60 10.20
N GLU A 404 5.23 21.15 11.41
CA GLU A 404 3.92 21.20 12.06
C GLU A 404 3.79 22.51 12.84
N LEU A 405 2.74 23.28 12.55
CA LEU A 405 2.47 24.58 13.18
C LEU A 405 1.13 24.51 13.91
N THR A 406 1.12 24.92 15.19
CA THR A 406 -0.08 24.96 16.03
C THR A 406 -0.57 26.39 16.23
N PHE A 407 -1.84 26.63 15.89
CA PHE A 407 -2.56 27.90 16.08
C PHE A 407 -3.87 27.63 16.83
N GLY A 408 -3.87 27.79 18.15
CA GLY A 408 -4.97 27.40 19.01
C GLY A 408 -5.30 25.91 18.86
N GLU A 409 -6.52 25.61 18.39
CA GLU A 409 -6.97 24.24 18.14
C GLU A 409 -6.48 23.64 16.80
N HIS A 410 -5.92 24.47 15.91
CA HIS A 410 -5.47 24.03 14.59
C HIS A 410 -4.00 23.61 14.61
N VAL A 411 -3.77 22.30 14.56
CA VAL A 411 -2.45 21.71 14.28
C VAL A 411 -2.35 21.48 12.78
N THR A 412 -1.46 22.20 12.09
CA THR A 412 -1.39 22.27 10.62
C THR A 412 -0.10 21.69 10.06
N LEU A 413 -0.20 21.09 8.86
CA LEU A 413 0.90 20.50 8.11
C LEU A 413 0.81 20.85 6.62
N PRO A 414 1.95 21.02 5.93
CA PRO A 414 1.99 21.19 4.49
C PRO A 414 1.86 19.84 3.78
N ALA A 415 0.74 19.14 3.92
CA ALA A 415 0.50 17.80 3.36
C ALA A 415 -0.92 17.65 2.75
N PHE A 416 -1.32 16.42 2.38
CA PHE A 416 -2.66 16.05 1.90
C PHE A 416 -3.00 16.43 0.45
N TYR A 417 -2.93 17.71 0.11
CA TYR A 417 -3.11 18.21 -1.26
C TYR A 417 -2.43 19.57 -1.45
N GLY A 418 -2.24 19.95 -2.70
CA GLY A 418 -1.69 21.24 -3.07
C GLY A 418 -2.45 21.90 -4.22
N GLN A 419 -1.97 23.05 -4.64
CA GLN A 419 -2.34 23.73 -5.86
C GLN A 419 -1.06 24.15 -6.59
N LYS A 420 -1.17 24.31 -7.91
CA LYS A 420 -0.05 24.70 -8.78
C LYS A 420 1.11 23.74 -8.58
N CYS A 421 0.82 22.43 -8.63
CA CYS A 421 1.86 21.42 -8.52
C CYS A 421 2.76 21.50 -9.76
N VAL A 422 4.05 21.76 -9.56
CA VAL A 422 5.02 21.90 -10.64
C VAL A 422 6.27 21.08 -10.33
N THR A 423 6.75 20.35 -11.33
CA THR A 423 8.05 19.68 -11.31
C THR A 423 8.88 20.13 -12.51
N GLY A 424 10.20 20.11 -12.38
CA GLY A 424 11.09 20.41 -13.49
C GLY A 424 12.56 20.22 -13.15
N LEU A 425 13.39 20.48 -14.16
CA LEU A 425 14.85 20.57 -14.00
C LEU A 425 15.21 22.02 -13.62
N GLY A 426 15.94 22.17 -12.52
CA GLY A 426 16.53 23.42 -12.07
C GLY A 426 17.98 23.56 -12.54
N LEU A 427 18.69 24.52 -11.93
CA LEU A 427 20.11 24.74 -12.18
C LEU A 427 20.93 23.52 -11.73
N LYS A 428 22.08 23.29 -12.39
CA LYS A 428 23.03 22.20 -12.05
C LYS A 428 22.39 20.81 -12.07
N ASN A 429 21.46 20.55 -13.00
CA ASN A 429 20.74 19.27 -13.11
C ASN A 429 19.97 18.86 -11.84
N SER A 430 19.58 19.82 -11.00
CA SER A 430 18.70 19.55 -9.87
C SER A 430 17.26 19.31 -10.34
N PHE A 431 16.51 18.44 -9.67
CA PHE A 431 15.06 18.35 -9.84
C PHE A 431 14.37 19.14 -8.74
N TYR A 432 13.17 19.65 -9.00
CA TYR A 432 12.34 20.24 -7.96
C TYR A 432 10.90 19.78 -8.06
N PHE A 433 10.23 19.74 -6.92
CA PHE A 433 8.78 19.56 -6.79
C PHE A 433 8.22 20.67 -5.92
N ARG A 434 7.25 21.42 -6.46
CA ARG A 434 6.65 22.60 -5.81
C ARG A 434 5.15 22.46 -5.76
N TYR A 435 4.56 22.94 -4.67
CA TYR A 435 3.12 23.12 -4.54
C TYR A 435 2.82 24.23 -3.53
N GLU A 436 1.59 24.75 -3.58
CA GLU A 436 1.09 25.78 -2.67
C GLU A 436 -0.17 25.27 -1.96
N GLN A 437 -0.36 25.65 -0.70
CA GLN A 437 -1.64 25.54 -0.02
C GLN A 437 -2.13 26.95 0.31
N PRO A 438 -3.13 27.49 -0.42
CA PRO A 438 -3.64 28.84 -0.18
C PRO A 438 -4.31 29.02 1.18
N GLU A 439 -4.80 27.94 1.77
CA GLU A 439 -5.16 27.84 3.18
C GLU A 439 -4.34 26.72 3.80
N LEU A 440 -3.92 26.87 5.05
CA LEU A 440 -3.34 25.78 5.82
C LEU A 440 -4.35 24.65 6.03
N ILE A 441 -3.86 23.43 6.16
CA ILE A 441 -4.69 22.23 6.38
C ILE A 441 -4.30 21.63 7.73
N ASN A 442 -5.28 21.31 8.56
CA ASN A 442 -5.03 20.67 9.85
C ASN A 442 -4.81 19.15 9.71
N ILE A 443 -4.37 18.49 10.79
CA ILE A 443 -4.15 17.03 10.82
C ILE A 443 -5.44 16.20 10.71
N LYS A 444 -6.62 16.83 10.76
CA LYS A 444 -7.92 16.22 10.46
C LYS A 444 -8.32 16.43 9.00
N GLU A 445 -7.39 16.93 8.18
CA GLU A 445 -7.57 17.30 6.78
C GLU A 445 -8.59 18.41 6.54
N GLU A 446 -8.85 19.26 7.53
CA GLU A 446 -9.77 20.39 7.42
C GLU A 446 -9.00 21.67 7.06
N LEU A 447 -9.57 22.46 6.16
CA LEU A 447 -9.06 23.80 5.84
C LEU A 447 -9.11 24.69 7.08
N ALA A 448 -7.95 25.12 7.58
CA ALA A 448 -7.81 26.10 8.64
C ALA A 448 -7.99 27.53 8.08
N ARG A 449 -9.24 27.82 7.71
CA ARG A 449 -9.61 29.02 6.94
C ARG A 449 -9.24 30.30 7.69
N GLY A 450 -8.62 31.22 6.97
CA GLY A 450 -8.35 32.56 7.50
C GLY A 450 -7.06 32.67 8.32
N ILE A 451 -6.32 31.58 8.53
CA ILE A 451 -5.03 31.61 9.22
C ILE A 451 -3.92 32.08 8.28
N GLY A 452 -3.64 31.33 7.22
CA GLY A 452 -2.47 31.55 6.41
C GLY A 452 -2.36 30.63 5.20
N SER A 453 -1.21 30.67 4.55
CA SER A 453 -0.86 29.83 3.40
C SER A 453 0.58 29.35 3.51
N VAL A 454 0.91 28.27 2.81
CA VAL A 454 2.27 27.76 2.71
C VAL A 454 2.64 27.47 1.26
N LYS A 455 3.87 27.81 0.88
CA LYS A 455 4.50 27.33 -0.35
C LYS A 455 5.58 26.34 0.01
N VAL A 456 5.59 25.20 -0.67
CA VAL A 456 6.54 24.12 -0.45
C VAL A 456 7.38 23.91 -1.69
N GLN A 457 8.67 23.75 -1.50
CA GLN A 457 9.59 23.31 -2.54
C GLN A 457 10.52 22.24 -2.00
N TRP A 458 10.47 21.06 -2.61
CA TRP A 458 11.50 20.05 -2.51
C TRP A 458 12.48 20.21 -3.68
N THR A 459 13.79 20.15 -3.40
CA THR A 459 14.85 20.21 -4.41
C THR A 459 15.80 19.02 -4.23
N PHE A 460 16.20 18.38 -5.33
CA PHE A 460 16.99 17.16 -5.35
C PHE A 460 18.23 17.35 -6.22
N THR A 461 19.42 17.16 -5.65
CA THR A 461 20.70 17.25 -6.35
C THR A 461 21.56 16.05 -5.96
N GLY A 462 21.51 14.98 -6.74
CA GLY A 462 22.14 13.70 -6.36
C GLY A 462 21.50 13.13 -5.09
N SER A 463 22.32 12.82 -4.09
CA SER A 463 21.86 12.39 -2.76
C SER A 463 21.22 13.51 -1.94
N LYS A 464 21.55 14.78 -2.22
CA LYS A 464 21.13 15.91 -1.40
C LYS A 464 19.69 16.34 -1.69
N ILE A 465 18.89 16.41 -0.63
CA ILE A 465 17.51 16.90 -0.65
C ILE A 465 17.41 18.22 0.13
N THR A 466 16.62 19.16 -0.34
CA THR A 466 16.32 20.40 0.39
C THR A 466 14.83 20.67 0.40
N GLY A 467 14.25 20.85 1.58
CA GLY A 467 12.87 21.30 1.78
C GLY A 467 12.83 22.78 2.14
N ASP A 468 12.09 23.57 1.38
CA ASP A 468 11.80 24.98 1.66
C ASP A 468 10.30 25.15 1.92
N PHE A 469 9.97 25.71 3.09
CA PHE A 469 8.60 25.93 3.54
C PHE A 469 8.43 27.41 3.85
N ALA A 470 7.66 28.12 3.02
CA ALA A 470 7.43 29.54 3.15
C ALA A 470 5.99 29.83 3.56
N TYR A 471 5.80 30.15 4.84
CA TYR A 471 4.51 30.45 5.45
C TYR A 471 4.19 31.94 5.40
N THR A 472 2.92 32.27 5.21
CA THR A 472 2.37 33.61 5.38
C THR A 472 1.08 33.53 6.18
N VAL A 473 0.77 34.58 6.94
CA VAL A 473 -0.48 34.68 7.71
C VAL A 473 -1.34 35.82 7.18
N LYS A 474 -2.67 35.65 7.24
CA LYS A 474 -3.62 36.65 6.74
C LYS A 474 -3.84 37.79 7.73
N ASN A 475 -3.81 37.46 9.02
CA ASN A 475 -3.94 38.40 10.13
C ASN A 475 -2.79 38.16 11.11
N GLN A 476 -2.57 39.11 12.03
CA GLN A 476 -1.65 38.87 13.12
C GLN A 476 -2.18 37.71 13.96
N VAL A 477 -1.36 36.69 14.17
CA VAL A 477 -1.75 35.46 14.88
C VAL A 477 -0.59 34.97 15.73
N GLN A 478 -0.91 34.33 16.85
CA GLN A 478 0.07 33.65 17.67
C GLN A 478 0.24 32.22 17.16
N LEU A 479 1.47 31.86 16.81
CA LEU A 479 1.90 30.47 16.68
C LEU A 479 2.25 29.96 18.08
N ASP A 480 1.53 28.96 18.57
CA ASP A 480 1.70 28.43 19.92
C ASP A 480 2.85 27.44 20.00
N LYS A 481 2.98 26.61 18.95
CA LYS A 481 4.00 25.56 18.88
C LYS A 481 4.43 25.33 17.43
N PHE A 482 5.70 25.04 17.26
CA PHE A 482 6.25 24.51 16.02
C PHE A 482 7.02 23.23 16.33
N ARG A 483 6.90 22.20 15.47
CA ARG A 483 7.78 21.04 15.51
C ARG A 483 8.02 20.42 14.14
N MET A 484 9.18 19.79 13.95
CA MET A 484 9.51 18.92 12.83
C MET A 484 10.35 17.78 13.38
N SER A 485 10.09 16.54 12.96
CA SER A 485 10.84 15.37 13.44
C SER A 485 11.75 14.80 12.37
N LEU A 486 12.88 14.26 12.80
CA LEU A 486 13.76 13.40 12.02
C LEU A 486 13.91 12.08 12.73
N VAL A 487 13.94 11.00 11.97
CA VAL A 487 14.11 9.66 12.52
C VAL A 487 15.32 9.00 11.90
N ILE A 488 16.04 8.25 12.72
CA ILE A 488 17.16 7.41 12.30
C ILE A 488 16.69 5.98 12.47
N GLY A 489 16.48 5.30 11.34
CA GLY A 489 16.13 3.89 11.28
C GLY A 489 17.29 3.04 10.76
N ALA A 490 17.12 1.72 10.89
CA ALA A 490 17.96 0.74 10.25
C ALA A 490 17.08 -0.33 9.57
N PRO A 491 17.50 -0.85 8.41
CA PRO A 491 16.89 -2.05 7.84
C PRO A 491 16.95 -3.22 8.82
N HIS A 492 16.00 -4.15 8.72
CA HIS A 492 15.95 -5.33 9.57
C HIS A 492 17.30 -6.08 9.61
N SER A 493 17.80 -6.43 10.80
CA SER A 493 19.07 -7.16 11.01
C SER A 493 19.29 -8.42 10.17
N ARG A 494 18.27 -9.26 9.95
CA ARG A 494 18.31 -10.55 9.24
C ARG A 494 17.63 -10.51 7.88
N TYR A 495 16.40 -10.01 7.81
CA TYR A 495 15.59 -10.09 6.59
C TYR A 495 15.74 -8.85 5.72
N ARG A 496 16.89 -8.77 5.08
CA ARG A 496 17.27 -7.62 4.24
C ARG A 496 18.09 -8.06 3.04
N MET A 497 18.15 -7.15 2.08
CA MET A 497 18.90 -7.27 0.85
C MET A 497 20.24 -6.53 1.01
N GLY A 498 21.37 -7.18 0.75
CA GLY A 498 22.69 -6.50 0.78
C GLY A 498 22.80 -5.35 -0.23
N SER A 499 21.98 -5.34 -1.28
CA SER A 499 21.90 -4.23 -2.23
C SER A 499 20.92 -3.11 -1.82
N SER A 500 20.24 -3.24 -0.68
CA SER A 500 19.33 -2.18 -0.23
C SER A 500 20.13 -0.99 0.31
N PRO A 501 19.75 0.25 -0.05
CA PRO A 501 20.30 1.43 0.59
C PRO A 501 19.97 1.44 2.09
N ALA A 502 20.94 1.90 2.86
CA ALA A 502 20.84 2.12 4.29
C ALA A 502 21.48 3.46 4.66
N LEU A 503 21.08 4.00 5.81
CA LEU A 503 21.70 5.18 6.38
C LEU A 503 23.01 4.81 7.09
N GLY A 504 24.10 5.45 6.70
CA GLY A 504 25.43 5.28 7.27
C GLY A 504 25.62 5.97 8.63
N ALA A 505 26.82 5.85 9.18
CA ALA A 505 27.14 6.32 10.52
C ALA A 505 27.00 7.84 10.69
N GLN A 506 27.11 8.62 9.62
CA GLN A 506 26.93 10.08 9.68
C GLN A 506 25.45 10.51 9.59
N GLY A 507 24.51 9.56 9.49
CA GLY A 507 23.08 9.82 9.51
C GLY A 507 22.61 10.68 8.33
N HIS A 508 21.60 11.52 8.58
CA HIS A 508 20.99 12.41 7.57
C HIS A 508 21.80 13.66 7.23
N ARG A 509 22.84 13.97 8.02
CA ARG A 509 23.61 15.23 7.97
C ARG A 509 22.71 16.47 7.83
N CYS A 510 21.63 16.48 8.61
CA CYS A 510 20.61 17.53 8.53
C CYS A 510 21.23 18.90 8.86
N SER A 511 20.98 19.89 8.00
CA SER A 511 21.42 21.27 8.17
C SER A 511 20.25 22.22 8.03
N VAL A 512 20.01 23.05 9.05
CA VAL A 512 19.03 24.14 8.98
C VAL A 512 19.69 25.33 8.28
N LEU A 513 19.24 25.62 7.06
CA LEU A 513 19.79 26.70 6.23
C LEU A 513 19.12 28.04 6.52
N LYS A 514 17.87 28.03 6.94
CA LYS A 514 17.10 29.19 7.38
C LYS A 514 16.01 28.75 8.34
N ASP A 515 15.85 29.51 9.41
CA ASP A 515 14.80 29.30 10.40
C ASP A 515 14.30 30.65 10.93
N ASP A 516 13.15 31.09 10.43
CA ASP A 516 12.46 32.28 10.93
C ASP A 516 11.51 31.97 12.11
N PHE A 517 11.44 30.69 12.55
CA PHE A 517 10.64 30.27 13.70
C PHE A 517 11.45 30.27 15.00
N HIS A 518 12.79 30.35 14.92
CA HIS A 518 13.69 30.32 16.07
C HIS A 518 13.46 29.08 16.96
N ALA A 519 13.44 27.91 16.31
CA ALA A 519 13.32 26.62 16.95
C ALA A 519 14.70 26.06 17.33
N ASN A 520 14.71 25.05 18.19
CA ASN A 520 15.92 24.37 18.65
C ASN A 520 15.75 22.86 18.54
N TRP A 521 16.85 22.14 18.35
CA TRP A 521 16.84 20.68 18.46
C TRP A 521 16.63 20.29 19.92
N ALA A 522 15.59 19.50 20.16
CA ALA A 522 15.37 18.82 21.43
C ALA A 522 16.42 17.71 21.64
N GLU A 523 16.46 17.16 22.85
CA GLU A 523 17.23 15.96 23.15
C GLU A 523 16.78 14.80 22.25
N THR A 524 17.74 14.04 21.74
CA THR A 524 17.46 12.88 20.90
C THR A 524 16.85 11.76 21.73
N GLU A 525 15.64 11.34 21.37
CA GLU A 525 14.94 10.23 22.01
C GLU A 525 15.43 8.90 21.44
N THR A 526 15.72 7.93 22.32
CA THR A 526 16.05 6.55 21.91
C THR A 526 14.78 5.71 21.95
N VAL A 527 14.32 5.27 20.78
CA VAL A 527 13.05 4.54 20.60
C VAL A 527 13.23 3.08 20.16
N THR A 528 14.48 2.59 20.14
CA THR A 528 14.85 1.26 19.62
C THR A 528 14.01 0.11 20.19
N ALA A 529 13.66 0.18 21.47
CA ALA A 529 12.90 -0.87 22.18
C ALA A 529 11.39 -0.61 22.21
N ASP A 530 10.93 0.53 21.69
CA ASP A 530 9.52 0.88 21.70
C ASP A 530 8.82 0.30 20.45
N PRO A 531 7.88 -0.65 20.63
CA PRO A 531 7.18 -1.28 19.51
C PRO A 531 6.34 -0.30 18.67
N VAL A 532 5.99 0.87 19.20
CA VAL A 532 5.25 1.92 18.48
C VAL A 532 6.07 2.46 17.30
N TYR A 533 7.40 2.47 17.41
CA TYR A 533 8.28 3.04 16.41
C TYR A 533 8.81 2.03 15.37
N LYS A 534 8.25 0.82 15.32
CA LYS A 534 8.61 -0.16 14.28
C LYS A 534 8.12 0.29 12.90
N THR A 535 8.87 -0.05 11.87
CA THR A 535 8.54 0.24 10.47
C THR A 535 8.13 -1.03 9.74
N ASN A 536 7.70 -0.92 8.47
CA ASN A 536 7.44 -2.10 7.63
C ASN A 536 8.74 -2.87 7.23
N PHE A 537 9.92 -2.30 7.49
CA PHE A 537 11.19 -2.72 6.90
C PHE A 537 12.30 -2.99 7.93
N GLY A 538 12.12 -2.53 9.16
CA GLY A 538 13.08 -2.61 10.24
C GLY A 538 12.63 -1.72 11.41
N LYS A 539 13.58 -1.26 12.22
CA LYS A 539 13.32 -0.50 13.45
C LYS A 539 13.85 0.92 13.36
N LEU A 540 13.18 1.82 14.08
CA LEU A 540 13.70 3.14 14.37
C LEU A 540 14.54 3.11 15.64
N HIS A 541 15.68 3.76 15.60
CA HIS A 541 16.59 3.87 16.74
C HIS A 541 16.41 5.17 17.50
N TYR A 542 16.31 6.27 16.75
CA TYR A 542 16.29 7.60 17.32
C TYR A 542 15.22 8.49 16.68
N VAL A 543 14.62 9.35 17.50
CA VAL A 543 13.79 10.47 17.07
C VAL A 543 14.45 11.75 17.54
N GLN A 544 14.69 12.68 16.62
CA GLN A 544 15.20 14.00 16.93
C GLN A 544 14.16 15.04 16.49
N THR A 545 13.70 15.89 17.41
CA THR A 545 12.67 16.88 17.11
C THR A 545 13.23 18.29 17.14
N PHE A 546 13.06 19.02 16.04
CA PHE A 546 13.29 20.45 15.96
C PHE A 546 12.03 21.17 16.43
N VAL A 547 12.10 21.88 17.56
CA VAL A 547 10.91 22.36 18.28
C VAL A 547 11.05 23.82 18.70
N ARG A 548 9.91 24.51 18.67
CA ARG A 548 9.66 25.73 19.42
C ARG A 548 8.43 25.50 20.28
N ASP A 549 8.62 25.59 21.59
CA ASP A 549 7.62 25.33 22.62
C ASP A 549 7.06 26.61 23.27
N HIS A 550 7.47 27.78 22.77
CA HIS A 550 7.02 29.08 23.25
C HIS A 550 6.41 29.92 22.12
N PRO A 551 5.48 30.85 22.42
CA PRO A 551 4.73 31.56 21.39
C PRO A 551 5.59 32.41 20.44
N LEU A 552 5.17 32.53 19.18
CA LEU A 552 5.69 33.47 18.18
C LEU A 552 4.54 34.28 17.58
N ILE A 553 4.65 35.61 17.58
CA ILE A 553 3.67 36.47 16.90
C ILE A 553 4.02 36.56 15.43
N MET A 554 3.18 35.93 14.60
CA MET A 554 3.26 36.01 13.15
C MET A 554 2.45 37.20 12.64
N ARG A 555 3.00 37.99 11.71
CA ARG A 555 2.40 39.23 11.21
C ARG A 555 2.09 39.14 9.71
N PRO A 556 0.96 39.73 9.25
CA PRO A 556 0.62 39.75 7.84
C PRO A 556 1.66 40.56 7.04
N GLY A 557 1.87 40.15 5.78
CA GLY A 557 2.89 40.75 4.90
C GLY A 557 4.33 40.27 5.15
N GLN A 558 4.58 39.51 6.22
CA GLN A 558 5.85 38.82 6.45
C GLN A 558 5.79 37.38 5.96
N VAL A 559 6.91 36.88 5.44
CA VAL A 559 7.10 35.47 5.07
C VAL A 559 7.98 34.83 6.12
N TYR A 560 7.48 33.80 6.78
CA TYR A 560 8.22 33.00 7.76
C TYR A 560 8.69 31.73 7.06
N ARG A 561 10.00 31.55 6.95
CA ARG A 561 10.56 30.45 6.17
C ARG A 561 11.42 29.52 7.03
N LEU A 562 11.22 28.23 6.80
CA LEU A 562 12.11 27.16 7.22
C LEU A 562 12.72 26.55 5.95
N THR A 563 14.05 26.50 5.88
CA THR A 563 14.79 25.81 4.82
C THR A 563 15.73 24.81 5.45
N VAL A 564 15.56 23.52 5.13
CA VAL A 564 16.33 22.41 5.71
C VAL A 564 16.93 21.58 4.58
N ALA A 565 18.21 21.24 4.70
CA ALA A 565 18.91 20.36 3.79
C ALA A 565 19.27 19.03 4.46
N PHE A 566 19.12 17.95 3.70
CA PHE A 566 19.47 16.59 4.07
C PHE A 566 20.49 16.08 3.06
N ASP A 567 21.64 15.63 3.56
CA ASP A 567 22.69 15.03 2.76
C ASP A 567 23.00 13.65 3.34
N PRO A 568 22.08 12.68 3.14
CA PRO A 568 22.15 11.41 3.82
C PRO A 568 23.46 10.70 3.49
N ASP A 569 24.07 10.12 4.51
CA ASP A 569 25.19 9.22 4.35
C ASP A 569 24.69 7.91 3.75
N LEU A 570 24.69 7.81 2.42
CA LEU A 570 24.17 6.63 1.74
C LEU A 570 25.22 5.52 1.76
N THR A 571 24.85 4.40 2.36
CA THR A 571 25.58 3.14 2.25
C THR A 571 24.66 2.07 1.68
N LEU A 572 25.24 0.92 1.33
CA LEU A 572 24.48 -0.31 1.17
C LEU A 572 24.46 -1.05 2.50
N VAL A 573 23.43 -1.85 2.70
CA VAL A 573 23.38 -2.85 3.75
C VAL A 573 24.63 -3.75 3.65
N GLU A 574 25.39 -3.87 4.73
CA GLU A 574 26.43 -4.91 4.81
C GLU A 574 25.76 -6.29 4.75
N ALA A 575 26.17 -7.07 3.75
CA ALA A 575 25.62 -8.39 3.43
C ALA A 575 26.01 -9.45 4.47
#